data_AF-A0A520R4Y4-F1
#
_entry.id   AF-A0A520R4Y4-F1
#
_cell.length_a   1.000
_cell.length_b   1.000
_cell.length_c   1.000
_cell.angle_alpha   90.00
_cell.angle_beta   90.00
_cell.angle_gamma   90.00
#
_symmetry.space_group_name_H-M   'P 1'
#
loop_
_entity.id
_entity.type
_entity.pdbx_description
1 polymer ?
#
loop_
_entity_poly.entity_id
_entity_poly.type
_entity_poly.pdbx_seq_one_letter_code
_entity_poly.pdbx_strand_id
1 'polypeptide(L)'
;MHVDQKERDRRARARLILIGYPVVILLVSVVVDVFVLGVEPLVFAAPSAWSLRALIAASVLLVLNHTWIMTATELVRGRYRLQATPEEWTEAGLRAEDAPAEGVRELQRCHNLHRNSTENTVVFALLVLPFVMVSPSPTIAGVWIVGFAVARLGYTFAYLAKRTGVRGAFMTLSLLAMYGVATYLVAGLFL
;
A
#
# COMPACT_ATOMS: atom_id res chain seq x y z
N MET A 1 29.69 -14.07 21.67
CA MET A 1 28.62 -13.04 21.67
C MET A 1 27.41 -13.56 22.46
N HIS A 2 27.35 -13.28 23.76
CA HIS A 2 26.11 -13.47 24.53
C HIS A 2 25.18 -12.31 24.16
N VAL A 3 24.13 -12.58 23.38
CA VAL A 3 23.05 -11.60 23.18
C VAL A 3 22.36 -11.43 24.53
N ASP A 4 22.40 -10.22 25.08
CA ASP A 4 21.75 -9.85 26.33
C ASP A 4 20.29 -10.37 26.34
N GLN A 5 19.91 -11.08 27.40
CA GLN A 5 18.59 -11.67 27.57
C GLN A 5 17.48 -10.62 27.35
N LYS A 6 17.73 -9.39 27.79
CA LYS A 6 16.82 -8.25 27.61
C LYS A 6 16.62 -7.88 26.14
N GLU A 7 17.67 -7.99 25.32
CA GLU A 7 17.59 -7.73 23.90
C GLU A 7 16.89 -8.87 23.14
N ARG A 8 17.09 -10.12 23.57
CA ARG A 8 16.31 -11.27 23.07
C ARG A 8 14.82 -11.09 23.35
N ASP A 9 14.44 -10.70 24.55
CA ASP A 9 13.05 -10.48 24.94
C ASP A 9 12.42 -9.33 24.17
N ARG A 10 13.16 -8.22 23.98
CA ARG A 10 12.71 -7.08 23.16
C ARG A 10 12.44 -7.49 21.72
N ARG A 11 13.36 -8.26 21.11
CA ARG A 11 13.21 -8.76 19.73
C ARG A 11 12.02 -9.73 19.63
N ALA A 12 11.83 -10.61 20.61
CA ALA A 12 10.70 -11.53 20.66
C ALA A 12 9.35 -10.78 20.72
N ARG A 13 9.24 -9.75 21.57
CA ARG A 13 8.04 -8.89 21.64
C ARG A 13 7.79 -8.14 20.33
N ALA A 14 8.82 -7.54 19.74
CA ALA A 14 8.69 -6.84 18.47
C ALA A 14 8.23 -7.78 17.34
N ARG A 15 8.77 -9.00 17.29
CA ARG A 15 8.35 -10.04 16.35
C ARG A 15 6.90 -10.43 16.57
N LEU A 16 6.47 -10.62 17.82
CA LEU A 16 5.08 -10.96 18.14
C LEU A 16 4.11 -9.88 17.65
N ILE A 17 4.44 -8.60 17.87
CA ILE A 17 3.64 -7.47 17.39
C ILE A 17 3.56 -7.49 15.85
N LEU A 18 4.68 -7.72 15.17
CA LEU A 18 4.72 -7.75 13.71
C LEU A 18 3.88 -8.89 13.12
N ILE A 19 3.88 -10.06 13.75
CA ILE A 19 3.08 -11.22 13.33
C ILE A 19 1.60 -11.04 13.65
N GLY A 20 1.27 -10.48 14.83
CA GLY A 20 -0.11 -10.25 15.25
C GLY A 20 -0.79 -9.11 14.50
N TYR A 21 -0.02 -8.11 14.04
CA TYR A 21 -0.52 -6.93 13.34
C TYR A 21 -1.51 -7.22 12.18
N PRO A 22 -1.17 -8.06 11.18
CA PRO A 22 -2.13 -8.37 10.10
C PRO A 22 -3.39 -9.07 10.60
N VAL A 23 -3.29 -9.93 11.62
CA VAL A 23 -4.44 -10.61 12.22
C VAL A 23 -5.36 -9.60 12.92
N VAL A 24 -4.78 -8.65 13.65
CA VAL A 24 -5.55 -7.58 14.31
C VAL A 24 -6.27 -6.73 13.27
N ILE A 25 -5.62 -6.33 12.17
CA ILE A 25 -6.29 -5.54 11.13
C ILE A 25 -7.41 -6.36 10.48
N LEU A 26 -7.18 -7.64 10.18
CA LEU A 26 -8.23 -8.51 9.65
C LEU A 26 -9.45 -8.57 10.58
N LEU A 27 -9.24 -8.78 11.88
CA LEU A 27 -10.32 -8.79 12.86
C LEU A 27 -11.05 -7.44 12.92
N VAL A 28 -10.33 -6.34 12.86
CA VAL A 28 -10.92 -4.99 12.79
C VAL A 28 -11.72 -4.80 11.50
N SER A 29 -11.23 -5.26 10.35
CA SER A 29 -11.96 -5.22 9.07
C SER A 29 -13.28 -5.98 9.16
N VAL A 30 -13.28 -7.21 9.72
CA VAL A 30 -14.50 -7.97 9.96
C VAL A 30 -15.48 -7.20 10.85
N VAL A 31 -14.98 -6.58 11.93
CA VAL A 31 -15.83 -5.80 12.83
C VAL A 31 -16.44 -4.60 12.12
N VAL A 32 -15.65 -3.88 11.32
CA VAL A 32 -16.12 -2.72 10.55
C VAL A 32 -17.17 -3.15 9.52
N ASP A 33 -16.92 -4.21 8.75
CA ASP A 33 -17.88 -4.66 7.74
C ASP A 33 -19.19 -5.14 8.39
N VAL A 34 -19.11 -6.01 9.39
CA VAL A 34 -20.32 -6.67 9.95
C VAL A 34 -21.11 -5.72 10.85
N PHE A 35 -20.46 -4.92 11.69
CA PHE A 35 -21.13 -4.15 12.73
C PHE A 35 -21.24 -2.64 12.45
N VAL A 36 -20.43 -2.09 11.53
CA VAL A 36 -20.42 -0.65 11.25
C VAL A 36 -21.04 -0.34 9.89
N LEU A 37 -20.58 -1.03 8.84
CA LEU A 37 -21.00 -0.78 7.47
C LEU A 37 -22.22 -1.62 7.05
N GLY A 38 -22.33 -2.82 7.62
CA GLY A 38 -23.26 -3.85 7.16
C GLY A 38 -22.70 -4.61 5.95
N VAL A 39 -23.04 -5.89 5.85
CA VAL A 39 -22.73 -6.72 4.68
C VAL A 39 -24.03 -7.21 4.09
N GLU A 40 -24.17 -7.07 2.78
CA GLU A 40 -25.31 -7.58 2.03
C GLU A 40 -24.95 -8.95 1.42
N PRO A 41 -25.93 -9.87 1.29
CA PRO A 41 -25.72 -11.13 0.58
C PRO A 41 -25.18 -10.89 -0.83
N LEU A 42 -24.25 -11.71 -1.30
CA LEU A 42 -23.65 -11.49 -2.61
C LEU A 42 -24.69 -11.69 -3.72
N VAL A 43 -25.00 -10.60 -4.43
CA VAL A 43 -25.78 -10.63 -5.66
C VAL A 43 -24.90 -10.19 -6.82
N PHE A 44 -24.60 -11.12 -7.73
CA PHE A 44 -23.84 -10.79 -8.92
C PHE A 44 -24.64 -9.87 -9.84
N ALA A 45 -24.10 -8.69 -10.13
CA ALA A 45 -24.74 -7.69 -10.95
C ALA A 45 -23.69 -6.80 -11.65
N ALA A 46 -24.11 -6.09 -12.69
CA ALA A 46 -23.27 -5.07 -13.31
C ALA A 46 -22.90 -4.00 -12.25
N PRO A 47 -21.65 -3.50 -12.25
CA PRO A 47 -21.23 -2.50 -11.28
C PRO A 47 -22.13 -1.26 -11.29
N SER A 48 -22.56 -0.82 -10.11
CA SER A 48 -23.35 0.40 -9.99
C SER A 48 -22.57 1.61 -10.55
N ALA A 49 -23.30 2.62 -11.04
CA ALA A 49 -22.68 3.86 -11.53
C ALA A 49 -21.80 4.52 -10.45
N TRP A 50 -22.16 4.37 -9.17
CA TRP A 50 -21.37 4.87 -8.06
C TRP A 50 -20.07 4.09 -7.89
N SER A 51 -20.13 2.76 -7.86
CA SER A 51 -18.94 1.90 -7.74
C SER A 51 -17.98 2.12 -8.90
N LEU A 52 -18.49 2.32 -10.12
CA LEU A 52 -17.67 2.68 -11.28
C LEU A 52 -16.99 4.04 -11.12
N ARG A 53 -17.72 5.07 -10.68
CA ARG A 53 -17.13 6.40 -10.44
C ARG A 53 -16.04 6.35 -9.36
N ALA A 54 -16.30 5.63 -8.26
CA ALA A 54 -15.33 5.43 -7.19
C ALA A 54 -14.08 4.70 -7.71
N LEU A 55 -14.25 3.64 -8.50
CA LEU A 55 -13.14 2.88 -9.09
C LEU A 55 -12.34 3.72 -10.08
N ILE A 56 -12.99 4.50 -10.94
CA ILE A 56 -12.31 5.42 -11.88
C ILE A 56 -11.51 6.47 -11.11
N ALA A 57 -12.13 7.13 -10.12
CA ALA A 57 -11.46 8.15 -9.31
C ALA A 57 -10.25 7.56 -8.56
N ALA A 58 -10.43 6.41 -7.90
CA ALA A 58 -9.35 5.72 -7.21
C ALA A 58 -8.23 5.30 -8.18
N SER A 59 -8.58 4.79 -9.37
CA SER A 59 -7.60 4.39 -10.38
C SER A 59 -6.77 5.57 -10.86
N VAL A 60 -7.39 6.72 -11.14
CA VAL A 60 -6.68 7.95 -11.52
C VAL A 60 -5.74 8.39 -10.40
N LEU A 61 -6.21 8.41 -9.15
CA LEU A 61 -5.36 8.77 -8.01
C LEU A 61 -4.17 7.81 -7.86
N LEU A 62 -4.38 6.51 -8.01
CA LEU A 62 -3.34 5.50 -7.89
C LEU A 62 -2.32 5.57 -9.03
N VAL A 63 -2.75 5.85 -10.26
CA VAL A 63 -1.86 6.08 -11.40
C VAL A 63 -1.03 7.34 -11.17
N LEU A 64 -1.64 8.46 -10.80
CA LEU A 64 -0.91 9.70 -10.47
C LEU A 64 0.09 9.49 -9.34
N ASN A 65 -0.32 8.77 -8.30
CA ASN A 65 0.56 8.39 -7.20
C ASN A 65 1.74 7.55 -7.69
N HIS A 66 1.50 6.54 -8.53
CA HIS A 66 2.57 5.69 -9.05
C HIS A 66 3.54 6.47 -9.94
N THR A 67 3.04 7.32 -10.83
CA THR A 67 3.85 8.24 -11.64
C THR A 67 4.71 9.14 -10.77
N TRP A 68 4.15 9.71 -9.69
CA TRP A 68 4.91 10.54 -8.76
C TRP A 68 6.06 9.78 -8.09
N ILE A 69 5.85 8.50 -7.73
CA ILE A 69 6.92 7.68 -7.16
C ILE A 69 8.03 7.42 -8.20
N MET A 70 7.68 7.21 -9.48
CA MET A 70 8.68 7.12 -10.56
C MET A 70 9.48 8.42 -10.68
N THR A 71 8.81 9.56 -10.73
CA THR A 71 9.46 10.89 -10.77
C THR A 71 10.37 11.09 -9.57
N ALA A 72 9.94 10.74 -8.36
CA ALA A 72 10.77 10.85 -7.16
C ALA A 72 12.05 9.99 -7.24
N THR A 73 12.00 8.87 -7.95
CA THR A 73 13.15 7.99 -8.16
C THR A 73 14.16 8.64 -9.10
N GLU A 74 13.68 9.20 -10.21
CA GLU A 74 14.52 9.95 -11.15
C GLU A 74 15.11 11.21 -10.55
N LEU A 75 14.36 11.93 -9.70
CA LEU A 75 14.88 13.09 -8.98
C LEU A 75 16.03 12.72 -8.04
N VAL A 76 15.97 11.55 -7.39
CA VAL A 76 17.08 11.03 -6.58
C VAL A 76 18.26 10.67 -7.46
N ARG A 77 18.04 9.99 -8.58
CA ARG A 77 19.10 9.67 -9.56
C ARG A 77 19.81 10.93 -10.05
N GLY A 78 19.07 11.93 -10.51
CA GLY A 78 19.61 13.21 -10.94
C GLY A 78 20.38 13.95 -9.85
N ARG A 79 19.83 14.02 -8.63
CA ARG A 79 20.48 14.70 -7.49
C ARG A 79 21.83 14.09 -7.11
N TYR A 80 21.94 12.76 -7.18
CA TYR A 80 23.16 12.03 -6.78
C TYR A 80 23.99 11.53 -7.97
N ARG A 81 23.66 11.95 -9.20
CA ARG A 81 24.30 11.51 -10.45
C ARG A 81 24.38 9.99 -10.58
N LEU A 82 23.32 9.30 -10.17
CA LEU A 82 23.21 7.85 -10.27
C LEU A 82 22.56 7.50 -11.59
N GLN A 83 23.08 6.48 -12.27
CA GLN A 83 22.50 5.96 -13.50
C GLN A 83 21.70 4.68 -13.24
N ALA A 84 20.73 4.42 -14.10
CA ALA A 84 19.85 3.26 -13.99
C ALA A 84 20.52 1.98 -14.53
N THR A 85 21.31 2.10 -15.59
CA THR A 85 21.93 0.94 -16.26
C THR A 85 23.45 1.11 -16.44
N PRO A 86 24.20 0.01 -16.60
CA PRO A 86 25.66 0.07 -16.82
C PRO A 86 26.08 0.90 -18.05
N GLU A 87 25.24 0.91 -19.09
CA GLU A 87 25.48 1.67 -20.33
C GLU A 87 25.45 3.17 -20.04
N GLU A 88 24.44 3.65 -19.31
CA GLU A 88 24.33 5.05 -18.89
C GLU A 88 25.50 5.47 -17.98
N TRP A 89 25.98 4.58 -17.10
CA TRP A 89 27.19 4.83 -16.30
C TRP A 89 28.41 5.07 -17.20
N THR A 90 28.58 4.23 -18.22
CA THR A 90 29.68 4.30 -19.17
C THR A 90 29.62 5.58 -20.00
N GLU A 91 28.44 5.90 -20.56
CA GLU A 91 28.22 7.12 -21.37
C GLU A 91 28.44 8.40 -20.55
N ALA A 92 28.06 8.39 -19.27
CA ALA A 92 28.29 9.52 -18.37
C ALA A 92 29.76 9.66 -17.93
N GLY A 93 30.63 8.70 -18.27
CA GLY A 93 32.01 8.64 -17.80
C GLY A 93 32.11 8.48 -16.27
N LEU A 94 31.10 7.86 -15.66
CA LEU A 94 31.00 7.67 -14.21
C LEU A 94 31.18 6.19 -13.87
N ARG A 95 31.61 5.91 -12.64
CA ARG A 95 31.71 4.56 -12.11
C ARG A 95 30.70 4.35 -11.00
N ALA A 96 29.99 3.23 -11.02
CA ALA A 96 29.00 2.90 -10.00
C ALA A 96 29.63 2.75 -8.61
N GLU A 97 30.88 2.32 -8.52
CA GLU A 97 31.63 2.19 -7.27
C GLU A 97 31.87 3.54 -6.57
N ASP A 98 31.93 4.62 -7.34
CA ASP A 98 32.18 5.98 -6.84
C ASP A 98 30.88 6.69 -6.41
N ALA A 99 29.73 6.01 -6.56
CA ALA A 99 28.42 6.56 -6.22
C ALA A 99 28.34 6.95 -4.74
N PRO A 100 27.82 8.15 -4.40
CA PRO A 100 27.64 8.55 -3.01
C PRO A 100 26.76 7.54 -2.26
N ALA A 101 27.26 7.02 -1.14
CA ALA A 101 26.55 6.02 -0.34
C ALA A 101 25.17 6.50 0.13
N GLU A 102 24.99 7.82 0.35
CA GLU A 102 23.69 8.41 0.65
C GLU A 102 22.71 8.28 -0.53
N GLY A 103 23.18 8.57 -1.75
CA GLY A 103 22.37 8.45 -2.96
C GLY A 103 21.90 7.02 -3.19
N VAL A 104 22.79 6.03 -3.01
CA VAL A 104 22.45 4.61 -3.10
C VAL A 104 21.37 4.22 -2.08
N ARG A 105 21.47 4.70 -0.83
CA ARG A 105 20.45 4.45 0.21
C ARG A 105 19.12 5.10 -0.12
N GLU A 106 19.11 6.34 -0.62
CA GLU A 106 17.89 7.04 -1.03
C GLU A 106 17.24 6.39 -2.25
N LEU A 107 18.03 5.90 -3.21
CA LEU A 107 17.52 5.17 -4.37
C LEU A 107 16.86 3.86 -3.95
N GLN A 108 17.52 3.07 -3.10
CA GLN A 108 16.94 1.84 -2.52
C GLN A 108 15.64 2.13 -1.75
N ARG A 109 15.59 3.27 -1.05
CA ARG A 109 14.39 3.72 -0.34
C ARG A 109 13.24 3.98 -1.31
N CYS A 110 13.49 4.64 -2.45
CA CYS A 110 12.51 4.83 -3.51
C CYS A 110 12.06 3.51 -4.13
N HIS A 111 12.97 2.57 -4.43
CA HIS A 111 12.60 1.24 -4.95
C HIS A 111 11.75 0.43 -3.95
N ASN A 112 12.04 0.54 -2.65
CA ASN A 112 11.19 -0.07 -1.62
C ASN A 112 9.77 0.52 -1.60
N LEU A 113 9.63 1.82 -1.84
CA LEU A 113 8.33 2.48 -1.99
C LEU A 113 7.61 2.02 -3.27
N HIS A 114 8.30 1.90 -4.41
CA HIS A 114 7.76 1.32 -5.64
C HIS A 114 7.17 -0.05 -5.38
N ARG A 115 8.00 -0.97 -4.88
CA ARG A 115 7.61 -2.35 -4.61
C ARG A 115 6.39 -2.43 -3.71
N ASN A 116 6.41 -1.74 -2.57
CA ASN A 116 5.27 -1.75 -1.64
C ASN A 116 3.99 -1.21 -2.30
N SER A 117 4.09 -0.11 -3.05
CA SER A 117 2.94 0.47 -3.76
C SER A 117 2.39 -0.43 -4.84
N THR A 118 3.26 -1.05 -5.65
CA THR A 118 2.86 -1.98 -6.69
C THR A 118 2.22 -3.23 -6.11
N GLU A 119 2.88 -3.91 -5.16
CA GLU A 119 2.36 -5.13 -4.54
C GLU A 119 0.98 -4.91 -3.91
N ASN A 120 0.80 -3.83 -3.14
CA ASN A 120 -0.50 -3.54 -2.51
C ASN A 120 -1.57 -3.17 -3.53
N THR A 121 -1.23 -2.37 -4.54
CA THR A 121 -2.19 -1.94 -5.56
C THR A 121 -2.64 -3.10 -6.44
N VAL A 122 -1.74 -4.03 -6.77
CA VAL A 122 -2.07 -5.23 -7.55
C VAL A 122 -3.01 -6.14 -6.76
N VAL A 123 -2.73 -6.43 -5.49
CA VAL A 123 -3.62 -7.25 -4.66
C VAL A 123 -4.98 -6.57 -4.49
N PHE A 124 -5.00 -5.26 -4.24
CA PHE A 124 -6.25 -4.51 -4.17
C PHE A 124 -7.04 -4.55 -5.48
N ALA A 125 -6.37 -4.40 -6.63
CA ALA A 125 -7.02 -4.49 -7.94
C ALA A 125 -7.66 -5.87 -8.17
N LEU A 126 -7.01 -6.95 -7.76
CA LEU A 126 -7.57 -8.30 -7.84
C LEU A 126 -8.82 -8.48 -6.97
N LEU A 127 -8.87 -7.83 -5.80
CA LEU A 127 -10.00 -7.91 -4.87
C LEU A 127 -11.15 -6.97 -5.24
N VAL A 128 -10.84 -5.76 -5.72
CA VAL A 128 -11.84 -4.73 -5.97
C VAL A 128 -12.71 -5.06 -7.19
N LEU A 129 -12.18 -5.82 -8.16
CA LEU A 129 -12.92 -6.25 -9.35
C LEU A 129 -14.14 -7.14 -9.01
N PRO A 130 -14.01 -8.28 -8.31
CA PRO A 130 -15.18 -9.05 -7.88
C PRO A 130 -16.05 -8.25 -6.90
N PHE A 131 -15.44 -7.40 -6.05
CA PHE A 131 -16.19 -6.56 -5.13
C PHE A 131 -17.14 -5.58 -5.81
N VAL A 132 -16.76 -4.93 -6.91
CA VAL A 132 -17.71 -4.04 -7.62
C VAL A 132 -18.79 -4.82 -8.37
N MET A 133 -18.57 -6.10 -8.68
CA MET A 133 -19.52 -6.98 -9.37
C MET A 133 -20.59 -7.57 -8.43
N VAL A 134 -20.44 -7.39 -7.12
CA VAL A 134 -21.47 -7.77 -6.13
C VAL A 134 -22.31 -6.58 -5.67
N SER A 135 -22.25 -5.47 -6.43
CA SER A 135 -23.03 -4.24 -6.23
C SER A 135 -23.11 -3.77 -4.77
N PRO A 136 -21.96 -3.56 -4.09
CA PRO A 136 -21.94 -3.08 -2.72
C PRO A 136 -22.61 -1.71 -2.63
N SER A 137 -23.17 -1.40 -1.47
CA SER A 137 -23.81 -0.11 -1.25
C SER A 137 -22.83 1.06 -1.51
N PRO A 138 -23.32 2.23 -1.95
CA PRO A 138 -22.46 3.37 -2.29
C PRO A 138 -21.48 3.78 -1.18
N THR A 139 -21.93 3.70 0.08
CA THR A 139 -21.11 4.02 1.25
C THR A 139 -19.92 3.06 1.35
N ILE A 140 -20.17 1.75 1.24
CA ILE A 140 -19.13 0.72 1.38
C ILE A 140 -18.14 0.82 0.23
N ALA A 141 -18.63 0.98 -0.99
CA ALA A 141 -17.79 1.22 -2.16
C ALA A 141 -16.91 2.47 -1.98
N GLY A 142 -17.47 3.57 -1.47
CA GLY A 142 -16.72 4.79 -1.19
C GLY A 142 -15.62 4.58 -0.14
N VAL A 143 -15.99 4.01 1.01
CA VAL A 143 -15.06 3.78 2.14
C VAL A 143 -13.90 2.89 1.72
N TRP A 144 -14.16 1.77 1.06
CA TRP A 144 -13.10 0.82 0.73
C TRP A 144 -12.31 1.18 -0.54
N ILE A 145 -12.97 1.66 -1.59
CA ILE A 145 -12.30 1.97 -2.85
C ILE A 145 -11.53 3.30 -2.76
N VAL A 146 -12.23 4.37 -2.39
CA VAL A 146 -11.59 5.70 -2.29
C VAL A 146 -10.68 5.76 -1.07
N GLY A 147 -11.06 5.13 0.04
CA GLY A 147 -10.22 5.05 1.23
C GLY A 147 -8.89 4.36 0.98
N PHE A 148 -8.87 3.26 0.20
CA PHE A 148 -7.60 2.63 -0.20
C PHE A 148 -6.71 3.59 -0.99
N ALA A 149 -7.25 4.27 -2.01
CA ALA A 149 -6.49 5.21 -2.82
C ALA A 149 -5.91 6.36 -1.97
N VAL A 150 -6.73 7.01 -1.16
CA VAL A 150 -6.30 8.09 -0.26
C VAL A 150 -5.22 7.60 0.72
N ALA A 151 -5.38 6.40 1.27
CA ALA A 151 -4.38 5.82 2.16
C ALA A 151 -3.04 5.56 1.45
N ARG A 152 -3.05 5.13 0.18
CA ARG A 152 -1.83 4.97 -0.62
C ARG A 152 -1.13 6.31 -0.89
N LEU A 153 -1.89 7.36 -1.19
CA LEU A 153 -1.34 8.71 -1.38
C LEU A 153 -0.69 9.23 -0.09
N GLY A 154 -1.38 9.07 1.05
CA GLY A 154 -0.85 9.43 2.37
C GLY A 154 0.40 8.63 2.74
N TYR A 155 0.42 7.33 2.42
CA TYR A 155 1.59 6.47 2.60
C TYR A 155 2.78 6.98 1.78
N THR A 156 2.59 7.24 0.48
CA THR A 156 3.64 7.79 -0.39
C THR A 156 4.18 9.10 0.15
N PHE A 157 3.30 10.05 0.48
CA PHE A 157 3.69 11.34 1.02
C PHE A 157 4.53 11.19 2.30
N ALA A 158 4.03 10.43 3.27
CA ALA A 158 4.71 10.22 4.54
C ALA A 158 6.06 9.48 4.36
N TYR A 159 6.10 8.55 3.41
CA TYR A 159 7.31 7.81 3.06
C TYR A 159 8.37 8.76 2.50
N LEU A 160 8.04 9.57 1.49
CA LEU A 160 8.95 10.54 0.88
C LEU A 160 9.40 11.61 1.88
N ALA A 161 8.50 12.08 2.74
CA ALA A 161 8.78 13.02 3.83
C ALA A 161 9.53 12.41 5.04
N LYS A 162 9.93 11.13 4.97
CA LYS A 162 10.67 10.41 6.02
C LYS A 162 9.94 10.37 7.38
N ARG A 163 8.60 10.44 7.39
CA ARG A 163 7.75 10.41 8.59
C ARG A 163 7.31 8.98 8.91
N THR A 164 8.12 8.26 9.68
CA THR A 164 7.93 6.81 9.94
C THR A 164 6.60 6.47 10.62
N GLY A 165 6.17 7.24 11.63
CA GLY A 165 4.90 7.01 12.33
C GLY A 165 3.68 7.22 11.42
N VAL A 166 3.67 8.33 10.68
CA VAL A 166 2.58 8.66 9.73
C VAL A 166 2.54 7.65 8.59
N ARG A 167 3.70 7.21 8.08
CA ARG A 167 3.80 6.12 7.10
C ARG A 167 3.16 4.84 7.63
N GLY A 168 3.45 4.45 8.87
CA GLY A 168 2.86 3.28 9.50
C GLY A 168 1.33 3.36 9.62
N ALA A 169 0.80 4.53 9.99
CA ALA A 169 -0.63 4.77 10.07
C ALA A 169 -1.31 4.61 8.70
N PHE A 170 -0.78 5.22 7.64
CA PHE A 170 -1.35 5.08 6.30
C PHE A 170 -1.20 3.67 5.71
N MET A 171 -0.13 2.94 6.08
CA MET A 171 -0.02 1.51 5.76
C MET A 171 -1.15 0.72 6.42
N THR A 172 -1.45 1.02 7.69
CA THR A 172 -2.57 0.40 8.43
C THR A 172 -3.89 0.68 7.74
N LEU A 173 -4.16 1.93 7.36
CA LEU A 173 -5.38 2.31 6.64
C LEU A 173 -5.50 1.63 5.27
N SER A 174 -4.39 1.47 4.55
CA SER A 174 -4.36 0.77 3.27
C SER A 174 -4.70 -0.71 3.43
N LEU A 175 -4.13 -1.37 4.46
CA LEU A 175 -4.44 -2.76 4.78
C LEU A 175 -5.86 -2.93 5.29
N LEU A 176 -6.37 -1.99 6.10
CA LEU A 176 -7.74 -2.00 6.58
C LEU A 176 -8.73 -1.98 5.42
N ALA A 177 -8.49 -1.14 4.41
CA ALA A 177 -9.32 -1.09 3.21
C ALA A 177 -9.19 -2.36 2.34
N MET A 178 -7.98 -2.88 2.17
CA MET A 178 -7.76 -4.12 1.41
C MET A 178 -8.42 -5.33 2.08
N TYR A 179 -8.23 -5.48 3.39
CA TYR A 179 -8.90 -6.53 4.16
C TYR A 179 -10.40 -6.29 4.22
N GLY A 180 -10.89 -5.05 4.33
CA GLY A 180 -12.32 -4.71 4.28
C GLY A 180 -12.99 -5.21 2.99
N VAL A 181 -12.36 -4.99 1.83
CA VAL A 181 -12.87 -5.57 0.57
C VAL A 181 -12.91 -7.10 0.63
N ALA A 182 -11.85 -7.73 1.14
CA ALA A 182 -11.78 -9.19 1.24
C ALA A 182 -12.80 -9.77 2.23
N THR A 183 -12.96 -9.16 3.41
CA THR A 183 -13.87 -9.60 4.46
C THR A 183 -15.31 -9.35 4.08
N TYR A 184 -15.63 -8.26 3.39
CA TYR A 184 -16.95 -8.04 2.81
C TYR A 184 -17.34 -9.18 1.86
N LEU A 185 -16.44 -9.52 0.92
CA LEU A 185 -16.67 -10.61 -0.03
C LEU A 185 -16.87 -11.96 0.67
N VAL A 186 -16.04 -12.26 1.68
CA VAL A 186 -16.17 -13.51 2.44
C VAL A 186 -17.45 -13.55 3.27
N ALA A 187 -17.79 -12.46 3.97
CA ALA A 187 -18.97 -12.39 4.82
C ALA A 187 -20.26 -12.51 3.99
N GLY A 188 -20.32 -11.88 2.81
CA GLY A 188 -21.48 -11.98 1.93
C GLY A 188 -21.73 -13.40 1.37
N LEU A 189 -20.77 -14.33 1.46
CA LEU A 189 -20.98 -15.74 1.10
C LEU A 189 -21.81 -16.50 2.14
N PHE A 190 -21.88 -15.99 3.37
CA PHE A 190 -22.46 -16.70 4.52
C PHE A 190 -23.67 -15.97 5.14
N LEU A 191 -23.96 -14.75 4.69
CA LEU A 191 -25.12 -13.95 5.06
C LEU A 191 -26.19 -14.04 3.97
#